data_AF-A0A328SPZ9-F1
#
_entry.id   AF-A0A328SPZ9-F1
#
_cell.length_a   1.000
_cell.length_b   1.000
_cell.length_c   1.000
_cell.angle_alpha   90.00
_cell.angle_beta   90.00
_cell.angle_gamma   90.00
#
_symmetry.space_group_name_H-M   'P 1'
#
loop_
_entity.id
_entity.type
_entity.pdbx_description
1 polymer ?
#
loop_
_entity_poly.entity_id
_entity_poly.type
_entity_poly.pdbx_seq_one_letter_code
_entity_poly.pdbx_strand_id
1 'polypeptide(L)'
;MGARSFFVFNEGAITVKKFHQAPLAVLLTVSLLVLAGCSKPVLDYRNADLPDGLIYAQGANEPFTGTVTHVPDSFMFNSDAKGYWQLLRASGTSLAMISPSLLCTISVRHGYVDGEASCYLPRTDTKVIEASFDGGNLSGDLVYYNAGKSDRPWIEGSFDEGLPDGTEKVYSASTGKLIKKIPWSDGTLDGDYYTYNQSNGNTTLEGSFDDGKRSGTWKTFTNDGEHLINRVHYNNDGQLDGQAEGFDPNTGKRTFLVHWVNGKIDGEKKTWDKEGNLLTDETYTDGKKVAERKIDHAAYPSNKSLEDRMVQALSGPSANTLQRPPSPTSIDECVQGWVNANHAAAAKAGVDATATIDQVNEWEEWCKSGKQAPGAGS
;
A
#
# COMPACT_ATOMS: atom_id res chain seq x y z
N MET A 1 58.89 16.99 -39.46
CA MET A 1 60.27 17.41 -39.19
C MET A 1 60.72 18.38 -40.28
N GLY A 2 61.05 19.62 -39.90
CA GLY A 2 61.78 20.63 -40.69
C GLY A 2 61.06 21.20 -41.92
N ALA A 3 61.23 22.45 -42.35
CA ALA A 3 61.91 23.65 -41.89
C ALA A 3 61.38 24.77 -42.83
N ARG A 4 60.81 25.86 -42.32
CA ARG A 4 61.44 27.19 -42.09
C ARG A 4 61.84 27.96 -43.38
N SER A 5 61.42 29.24 -43.40
CA SER A 5 62.17 30.41 -43.91
C SER A 5 62.05 30.72 -45.44
N PHE A 6 61.97 31.94 -45.98
CA PHE A 6 61.94 33.34 -45.50
C PHE A 6 61.90 34.32 -46.73
N PHE A 7 61.74 35.63 -46.48
CA PHE A 7 62.05 36.86 -47.30
C PHE A 7 61.12 37.19 -48.49
N VAL A 8 60.39 38.31 -48.59
CA VAL A 8 60.61 39.79 -48.47
C VAL A 8 61.39 40.42 -49.63
N PHE A 9 60.71 41.29 -50.40
CA PHE A 9 61.15 42.50 -51.13
C PHE A 9 59.85 43.29 -51.43
N ASN A 10 59.52 44.44 -50.84
CA ASN A 10 60.01 45.83 -50.92
C ASN A 10 60.01 46.50 -52.31
N GLU A 11 59.54 47.76 -52.28
CA GLU A 11 59.65 48.88 -53.22
C GLU A 11 58.54 49.12 -54.25
N GLY A 12 57.83 50.23 -54.04
CA GLY A 12 56.82 50.80 -54.92
C GLY A 12 56.39 52.22 -54.48
N ALA A 13 57.35 53.14 -54.53
CA ALA A 13 57.26 54.60 -54.66
C ALA A 13 55.99 55.37 -54.21
N ILE A 14 56.17 56.08 -53.09
CA ILE A 14 55.87 57.50 -52.80
C ILE A 14 55.06 58.29 -53.85
N THR A 15 53.94 58.87 -53.42
CA THR A 15 53.61 60.27 -53.78
C THR A 15 52.91 60.98 -52.62
N VAL A 16 53.57 62.01 -52.11
CA VAL A 16 53.12 62.84 -50.99
C VAL A 16 52.05 63.82 -51.45
N LYS A 17 50.88 63.80 -50.81
CA LYS A 17 49.97 64.96 -50.76
C LYS A 17 49.65 65.28 -49.30
N LYS A 18 50.20 66.40 -48.82
CA LYS A 18 49.81 67.05 -47.56
C LYS A 18 48.36 67.50 -47.66
N PHE A 19 47.44 67.00 -46.83
CA PHE A 19 46.18 67.69 -46.56
C PHE A 19 45.68 67.42 -45.13
N HIS A 20 45.65 68.52 -44.37
CA HIS A 20 44.73 68.87 -43.27
C HIS A 20 44.67 68.00 -42.01
N GLN A 21 44.96 68.66 -40.88
CA GLN A 21 44.59 68.21 -39.54
C GLN A 21 43.07 68.06 -39.46
N ALA A 22 42.59 66.83 -39.26
CA ALA A 22 41.24 66.54 -38.83
C ALA A 22 41.27 66.13 -37.35
N PRO A 23 40.31 66.58 -36.51
CA PRO A 23 40.31 66.26 -35.09
C PRO A 23 39.98 64.78 -34.90
N LEU A 24 40.69 64.15 -33.97
CA LEU A 24 40.47 62.78 -33.52
C LEU A 24 39.14 62.73 -32.74
N ALA A 25 38.02 62.55 -33.44
CA ALA A 25 36.76 62.20 -32.81
C ALA A 25 36.81 60.71 -32.44
N VAL A 26 37.22 60.41 -31.21
CA VAL A 26 37.08 59.09 -30.60
C VAL A 26 35.58 58.84 -30.44
N LEU A 27 34.98 58.14 -31.41
CA LEU A 27 33.66 57.53 -31.26
C LEU A 27 33.78 56.38 -30.26
N LEU A 28 33.60 56.71 -28.98
CA LEU A 28 33.23 55.77 -27.94
C LEU A 28 31.83 55.25 -28.30
N THR A 29 31.76 54.21 -29.13
CA THR A 29 30.56 53.37 -29.21
C THR A 29 30.45 52.64 -27.87
N VAL A 30 29.77 53.26 -26.91
CA VAL A 30 29.24 52.54 -25.77
C VAL A 30 28.18 51.62 -26.36
N SER A 31 28.58 50.40 -26.71
CA SER A 31 27.67 49.29 -26.88
C SER A 31 26.99 49.09 -25.53
N LEU A 32 25.83 49.73 -25.36
CA LEU A 32 24.86 49.39 -24.33
C LEU A 32 24.46 47.94 -24.59
N LEU A 33 25.22 47.02 -23.99
CA LEU A 33 24.76 45.70 -23.64
C LEU A 33 23.57 45.94 -22.72
N VAL A 34 22.38 46.00 -23.31
CA VAL A 34 21.12 45.83 -22.59
C VAL A 34 21.21 44.42 -22.04
N LEU A 35 21.67 44.30 -20.79
CA LEU A 35 21.34 43.18 -19.93
C LEU A 35 19.83 43.25 -19.71
N ALA A 36 19.06 42.90 -20.74
CA ALA A 36 17.69 42.44 -20.56
C ALA A 36 17.85 41.13 -19.82
N GLY A 37 18.00 41.21 -18.49
CA GLY A 37 17.81 40.06 -17.64
C GLY A 37 16.44 39.53 -17.99
N CYS A 38 16.39 38.34 -18.58
CA CYS A 38 15.15 37.63 -18.92
C CYS A 38 14.46 37.16 -17.63
N SER A 39 14.18 38.07 -16.69
CA SER A 39 13.22 37.79 -15.63
C SER A 39 11.85 37.76 -16.28
N LYS A 40 11.15 36.63 -16.18
CA LYS A 40 9.76 36.52 -16.60
C LYS A 40 8.95 37.69 -15.97
N PRO A 41 8.04 38.34 -16.70
CA PRO A 41 7.18 39.39 -16.15
C PRO A 41 6.47 38.91 -14.89
N VAL A 42 6.26 39.81 -13.92
CA VAL A 42 5.55 39.51 -12.67
C VAL A 42 4.30 40.39 -12.58
N LEU A 43 3.15 39.77 -12.33
CA LEU A 43 1.86 40.43 -12.12
C LEU A 43 1.35 40.15 -10.69
N ASP A 44 0.85 41.17 -10.01
CA ASP A 44 0.09 40.97 -8.76
C ASP A 44 -1.37 40.69 -9.15
N TYR A 45 -1.97 39.63 -8.59
CA TYR A 45 -3.33 39.21 -8.91
C TYR A 45 -4.38 40.32 -8.70
N ARG A 46 -4.14 41.27 -7.80
CA ARG A 46 -5.04 42.43 -7.59
C ARG A 46 -5.12 43.37 -8.79
N ASN A 47 -4.15 43.27 -9.71
CA ASN A 47 -4.08 44.05 -10.94
C ASN A 47 -4.36 43.17 -12.18
N ALA A 48 -5.01 42.02 -11.98
CA ALA A 48 -5.38 41.12 -13.06
C ALA A 48 -6.85 41.29 -13.47
N ASP A 49 -7.10 41.28 -14.78
CA ASP A 49 -8.42 41.12 -15.36
C ASP A 49 -8.60 39.66 -15.78
N LEU A 50 -9.79 39.09 -15.59
CA LEU A 50 -10.08 37.67 -15.80
C LEU A 50 -11.23 37.41 -16.80
N PRO A 51 -11.18 37.95 -18.04
CA PRO A 51 -12.18 37.64 -19.06
C PRO A 51 -12.14 36.15 -19.39
N ASP A 52 -13.28 35.47 -19.29
CA ASP A 52 -13.45 34.04 -19.57
C ASP A 52 -12.45 33.12 -18.81
N GLY A 53 -11.98 33.57 -17.64
CA GLY A 53 -11.06 32.81 -16.77
C GLY A 53 -9.57 32.90 -17.15
N LEU A 54 -9.22 33.59 -18.23
CA LEU A 54 -7.84 33.82 -18.64
C LEU A 54 -7.25 35.02 -17.89
N ILE A 55 -5.98 34.92 -17.51
CA ILE A 55 -5.29 35.99 -16.78
C ILE A 55 -4.74 37.04 -17.75
N TYR A 56 -5.18 38.29 -17.59
CA TYR A 56 -4.65 39.46 -18.27
C TYR A 56 -4.10 40.45 -17.24
N ALA A 57 -3.05 41.20 -17.60
CA ALA A 57 -2.72 42.41 -16.84
C ALA A 57 -3.79 43.49 -17.11
N GLN A 58 -4.10 44.31 -16.11
CA GLN A 58 -5.15 45.32 -16.25
C GLN A 58 -4.93 46.23 -17.48
N GLY A 59 -5.94 46.31 -18.35
CA GLY A 59 -5.89 47.09 -19.59
C GLY A 59 -5.03 46.49 -20.71
N ALA A 60 -4.53 45.27 -20.57
CA ALA A 60 -3.84 44.54 -21.64
C ALA A 60 -4.84 43.93 -22.64
N ASN A 61 -4.41 43.83 -23.90
CA ASN A 61 -5.19 43.20 -24.98
C ASN A 61 -4.74 41.76 -25.28
N GLU A 62 -3.67 41.29 -24.65
CA GLU A 62 -3.11 39.95 -24.85
C GLU A 62 -3.03 39.19 -23.51
N PRO A 63 -3.27 37.87 -23.52
CA PRO A 63 -3.17 37.06 -22.30
C PRO A 63 -1.78 37.15 -21.66
N PHE A 64 -1.75 37.18 -20.34
CA PHE A 64 -0.50 37.29 -19.59
C PHE A 64 0.37 36.04 -19.74
N THR A 65 1.68 36.23 -19.80
CA THR A 65 2.67 35.16 -19.70
C THR A 65 3.78 35.60 -18.75
N GLY A 66 4.01 34.83 -17.69
CA GLY A 66 4.94 35.20 -16.63
C GLY A 66 4.59 34.55 -15.30
N THR A 67 4.89 35.24 -14.20
CA THR A 67 4.55 34.82 -12.85
C THR A 67 3.46 35.72 -12.29
N VAL A 68 2.45 35.13 -11.66
CA VAL A 68 1.38 35.88 -10.97
C VAL A 68 1.47 35.59 -9.47
N THR A 69 1.43 36.64 -8.66
CA THR A 69 1.58 36.59 -7.19
C THR A 69 0.28 36.94 -6.48
N HIS A 70 0.13 36.49 -5.23
CA HIS A 70 -1.04 36.75 -4.39
C HIS A 70 -2.37 36.21 -4.98
N VAL A 71 -2.30 35.13 -5.76
CA VAL A 71 -3.48 34.45 -6.31
C VAL A 71 -4.18 33.69 -5.19
N PRO A 72 -5.48 33.87 -4.94
CA PRO A 72 -6.22 33.02 -4.01
C PRO A 72 -6.15 31.55 -4.47
N ASP A 73 -5.84 30.63 -3.57
CA ASP A 73 -5.83 29.18 -3.86
C ASP A 73 -7.13 28.66 -4.48
N SER A 74 -8.27 29.20 -4.04
CA SER A 74 -9.59 28.94 -4.63
C SER A 74 -9.70 29.24 -6.13
N PHE A 75 -8.78 29.99 -6.73
CA PHE A 75 -8.73 30.17 -8.19
C PHE A 75 -8.41 28.85 -8.90
N MET A 76 -7.43 28.09 -8.39
CA MET A 76 -6.99 26.81 -8.96
C MET A 76 -7.74 25.62 -8.38
N PHE A 77 -7.99 25.64 -7.07
CA PHE A 77 -8.58 24.54 -6.31
C PHE A 77 -10.07 24.78 -6.01
N ASN A 78 -10.81 25.20 -7.05
CA ASN A 78 -12.25 25.46 -6.97
C ASN A 78 -13.07 24.15 -7.04
N SER A 79 -14.41 24.25 -7.02
CA SER A 79 -15.32 23.10 -7.09
C SER A 79 -15.21 22.25 -8.36
N ASP A 80 -14.69 22.83 -9.45
CA ASP A 80 -14.58 22.16 -10.75
C ASP A 80 -13.31 21.31 -10.86
N ALA A 81 -12.34 21.49 -9.96
CA ALA A 81 -11.15 20.65 -9.81
C ALA A 81 -11.50 19.27 -9.21
N LYS A 82 -12.31 18.49 -9.94
CA LYS A 82 -12.89 17.21 -9.47
C LYS A 82 -11.83 16.21 -9.03
N GLY A 83 -10.76 16.05 -9.82
CA GLY A 83 -9.66 15.14 -9.52
C GLY A 83 -8.95 15.50 -8.21
N TYR A 84 -8.69 16.79 -8.00
CA TYR A 84 -8.15 17.31 -6.75
C TYR A 84 -9.05 16.94 -5.55
N TRP A 85 -10.36 17.11 -5.68
CA TRP A 85 -11.30 16.73 -4.62
C TRP A 85 -11.46 15.21 -4.43
N GLN A 86 -11.23 14.40 -5.48
CA GLN A 86 -11.18 12.94 -5.37
C GLN A 86 -9.99 12.50 -4.52
N LEU A 87 -8.79 13.02 -4.83
CA LEU A 87 -7.57 12.75 -4.07
C LEU A 87 -7.74 13.11 -2.59
N LEU A 88 -8.15 14.34 -2.30
CA LEU A 88 -8.33 14.78 -0.91
C LEU A 88 -9.35 13.94 -0.14
N ARG A 89 -10.43 13.49 -0.78
CA ARG A 89 -11.43 12.62 -0.14
C ARG A 89 -10.85 11.24 0.18
N ALA A 90 -10.08 10.64 -0.72
CA ALA A 90 -9.45 9.34 -0.50
C ALA A 90 -8.42 9.37 0.63
N SER A 91 -7.68 10.48 0.73
CA SER A 91 -6.75 10.73 1.85
C SER A 91 -7.44 10.67 3.22
N GLY A 92 -8.76 10.93 3.27
CA GLY A 92 -9.55 11.11 4.48
C GLY A 92 -9.49 12.54 5.03
N THR A 93 -9.02 13.49 4.23
CA THR A 93 -8.91 14.91 4.60
C THR A 93 -10.26 15.59 4.52
N SER A 94 -10.60 16.35 5.55
CA SER A 94 -11.81 17.20 5.55
C SER A 94 -11.48 18.62 5.08
N LEU A 95 -12.46 19.31 4.48
CA LEU A 95 -12.34 20.73 4.11
C LEU A 95 -11.91 21.61 5.29
N ALA A 96 -12.30 21.26 6.53
CA ALA A 96 -11.91 21.99 7.72
C ALA A 96 -10.41 21.88 8.07
N MET A 97 -9.72 20.84 7.55
CA MET A 97 -8.29 20.64 7.76
C MET A 97 -7.43 21.39 6.73
N ILE A 98 -8.05 21.87 5.64
CA ILE A 98 -7.37 22.64 4.59
C ILE A 98 -7.69 24.11 4.86
N SER A 99 -6.65 24.92 5.08
CA SER A 99 -6.80 26.34 5.38
C SER A 99 -7.37 27.09 4.17
N PRO A 100 -8.57 27.67 4.21
CA PRO A 100 -9.32 28.08 3.02
C PRO A 100 -8.92 29.44 2.45
N SER A 101 -7.69 29.90 2.67
CA SER A 101 -7.29 31.26 2.31
C SER A 101 -5.79 31.38 2.09
N LEU A 102 -5.21 30.46 1.31
CA LEU A 102 -3.80 30.57 0.94
C LEU A 102 -3.63 31.60 -0.18
N LEU A 103 -2.44 32.20 -0.23
CA LEU A 103 -2.02 33.05 -1.34
C LEU A 103 -0.90 32.35 -2.11
N CYS A 104 -1.11 32.22 -3.41
CA CYS A 104 -0.26 31.46 -4.29
C CYS A 104 0.55 32.37 -5.22
N THR A 105 1.76 31.89 -5.53
CA THR A 105 2.56 32.34 -6.66
C THR A 105 2.48 31.27 -7.73
N ILE A 106 2.08 31.64 -8.95
CA ILE A 106 1.80 30.70 -10.04
C ILE A 106 2.55 31.09 -11.32
N SER A 107 2.88 30.10 -12.12
CA SER A 107 3.35 30.28 -13.50
C SER A 107 2.16 30.35 -14.45
N VAL A 108 2.20 31.29 -15.39
CA VAL A 108 1.13 31.53 -16.36
C VAL A 108 1.69 31.61 -17.77
N ARG A 109 1.02 30.95 -18.72
CA ARG A 109 1.35 30.96 -20.15
C ARG A 109 0.08 31.17 -20.96
N HIS A 110 0.07 32.20 -21.81
CA HIS A 110 -1.10 32.61 -22.59
C HIS A 110 -2.39 32.72 -21.76
N GLY A 111 -2.28 33.25 -20.53
CA GLY A 111 -3.41 33.44 -19.61
C GLY A 111 -3.80 32.20 -18.80
N TYR A 112 -3.30 31.01 -19.12
CA TYR A 112 -3.55 29.77 -18.37
C TYR A 112 -2.51 29.57 -17.28
N VAL A 113 -2.93 28.95 -16.16
CA VAL A 113 -1.98 28.41 -15.18
C VAL A 113 -1.19 27.27 -15.83
N ASP A 114 0.11 27.43 -15.95
CA ASP A 114 0.97 26.52 -16.71
C ASP A 114 2.40 26.59 -16.15
N GLY A 115 2.81 25.51 -15.50
CA GLY A 115 4.02 25.36 -14.71
C GLY A 115 3.74 25.29 -13.21
N GLU A 116 4.73 25.72 -12.42
CA GLU A 116 4.69 25.58 -10.95
C GLU A 116 3.75 26.59 -10.28
N ALA A 117 3.12 26.12 -9.21
CA ALA A 117 2.36 26.88 -8.23
C ALA A 117 2.86 26.59 -6.81
N SER A 118 3.03 27.64 -6.02
CA SER A 118 3.39 27.53 -4.59
C SER A 118 2.48 28.41 -3.76
N CYS A 119 1.81 27.84 -2.76
CA CYS A 119 0.85 28.54 -1.91
C CYS A 119 1.33 28.66 -0.47
N TYR A 120 1.06 29.82 0.14
CA TYR A 120 1.58 30.22 1.45
C TYR A 120 0.45 30.67 2.37
N LEU A 121 0.65 30.53 3.68
CA LEU A 121 -0.21 31.18 4.67
C LEU A 121 -0.09 32.71 4.54
N PRO A 122 -1.20 33.47 4.54
CA PRO A 122 -1.16 34.91 4.40
C PRO A 122 -0.27 35.60 5.43
N ARG A 123 0.55 36.55 4.97
CA ARG A 123 1.47 37.36 5.80
C ARG A 123 2.60 36.55 6.45
N THR A 124 2.92 35.38 5.91
CA THR A 124 4.04 34.54 6.35
C THR A 124 4.75 33.94 5.14
N ASP A 125 5.96 33.42 5.35
CA ASP A 125 6.69 32.62 4.34
C ASP A 125 6.40 31.11 4.49
N THR A 126 5.38 30.74 5.28
CA THR A 126 5.01 29.34 5.51
C THR A 126 4.31 28.77 4.29
N LYS A 127 5.06 27.97 3.52
CA LYS A 127 4.54 27.20 2.39
C LYS A 127 3.61 26.09 2.86
N VAL A 128 2.50 25.90 2.14
CA VAL A 128 1.46 24.89 2.44
C VAL A 128 1.18 23.99 1.24
N ILE A 129 1.29 24.49 0.01
CA ILE A 129 1.04 23.69 -1.20
C ILE A 129 2.15 23.94 -2.22
N GLU A 130 2.60 22.87 -2.87
CA GLU A 130 3.25 22.91 -4.17
C GLU A 130 2.43 22.07 -5.15
N ALA A 131 2.27 22.57 -6.36
CA ALA A 131 1.51 21.92 -7.42
C ALA A 131 2.08 22.30 -8.78
N SER A 132 1.95 21.42 -9.76
CA SER A 132 2.31 21.70 -11.15
C SER A 132 1.08 21.64 -12.05
N PHE A 133 1.06 22.47 -13.09
CA PHE A 133 -0.06 22.59 -14.03
C PHE A 133 0.42 22.52 -15.48
N ASP A 134 -0.39 21.93 -16.35
CA ASP A 134 -0.25 21.99 -17.81
C ASP A 134 -1.56 22.45 -18.44
N GLY A 135 -1.52 23.53 -19.21
CA GLY A 135 -2.69 24.07 -19.90
C GLY A 135 -3.90 24.38 -19.00
N GLY A 136 -3.68 24.73 -17.73
CA GLY A 136 -4.73 24.99 -16.73
C GLY A 136 -5.18 23.78 -15.92
N ASN A 137 -4.73 22.57 -16.26
CA ASN A 137 -5.03 21.34 -15.51
C ASN A 137 -3.89 20.99 -14.56
N LEU A 138 -4.20 20.39 -13.41
CA LEU A 138 -3.15 19.80 -12.56
C LEU A 138 -2.43 18.70 -13.35
N SER A 139 -1.10 18.74 -13.38
CA SER A 139 -0.27 17.75 -14.08
C SER A 139 1.09 17.71 -13.40
N GLY A 140 1.52 16.52 -12.99
CA GLY A 140 2.69 16.30 -12.14
C GLY A 140 2.35 16.28 -10.65
N ASP A 141 3.30 16.68 -9.81
CA ASP A 141 3.21 16.49 -8.36
C ASP A 141 2.27 17.52 -7.70
N LEU A 142 1.55 17.07 -6.66
CA LEU A 142 0.83 17.88 -5.69
C LEU A 142 1.33 17.51 -4.29
N VAL A 143 1.84 18.49 -3.55
CA VAL A 143 2.36 18.31 -2.20
C VAL A 143 1.69 19.27 -1.24
N TYR A 144 1.04 18.74 -0.21
CA TYR A 144 0.58 19.52 0.94
C TYR A 144 1.59 19.40 2.08
N TYR A 145 1.95 20.53 2.66
CA TYR A 145 2.81 20.62 3.82
C TYR A 145 2.01 20.83 5.10
N ASN A 146 2.53 20.34 6.22
CA ASN A 146 1.99 20.69 7.52
C ASN A 146 2.37 22.15 7.85
N ALA A 147 1.40 23.05 7.99
CA ALA A 147 1.67 24.46 8.27
C ALA A 147 2.50 24.72 9.54
N GLY A 148 2.46 23.83 10.54
CA GLY A 148 3.28 23.92 11.75
C GLY A 148 4.70 23.33 11.59
N LYS A 149 4.95 22.59 10.51
CA LYS A 149 6.20 21.89 10.17
C LYS A 149 6.33 21.83 8.64
N SER A 150 6.54 22.99 8.01
CA SER A 150 6.49 23.16 6.55
C SER A 150 7.62 22.46 5.79
N ASP A 151 8.56 21.83 6.49
CA ASP A 151 9.60 20.95 5.96
C ASP A 151 9.09 19.52 5.69
N ARG A 152 7.85 19.19 6.09
CA ARG A 152 7.32 17.83 6.01
C ARG A 152 6.00 17.77 5.25
N PRO A 153 5.90 16.91 4.22
CA PRO A 153 4.64 16.67 3.55
C PRO A 153 3.65 16.01 4.51
N TRP A 154 2.40 16.42 4.37
CA TRP A 154 1.23 15.81 4.96
C TRP A 154 0.50 14.93 3.93
N ILE A 155 0.49 15.35 2.66
CA ILE A 155 -0.03 14.59 1.52
C ILE A 155 0.92 14.81 0.33
N GLU A 156 1.25 13.73 -0.37
CA GLU A 156 1.86 13.76 -1.70
C GLU A 156 0.93 13.02 -2.65
N GLY A 157 0.77 13.54 -3.86
CA GLY A 157 0.09 12.85 -4.95
C GLY A 157 0.59 13.36 -6.29
N SER A 158 0.13 12.73 -7.36
CA SER A 158 0.46 13.11 -8.72
C SER A 158 -0.80 13.12 -9.58
N PHE A 159 -0.77 13.94 -10.63
CA PHE A 159 -1.87 14.16 -11.54
C PHE A 159 -1.43 14.01 -12.99
N ASP A 160 -2.34 13.54 -13.83
CA ASP A 160 -2.26 13.65 -15.28
C ASP A 160 -3.59 14.19 -15.81
N GLU A 161 -3.52 15.19 -16.70
CA GLU A 161 -4.68 15.91 -17.24
C GLU A 161 -5.79 16.27 -16.22
N GLY A 162 -5.41 16.66 -15.00
CA GLY A 162 -6.32 17.05 -13.92
C GLY A 162 -6.92 15.89 -13.12
N LEU A 163 -6.57 14.65 -13.43
CA LEU A 163 -6.99 13.44 -12.73
C LEU A 163 -5.83 12.87 -11.88
N PRO A 164 -6.09 12.35 -10.67
CA PRO A 164 -5.07 11.65 -9.89
C PRO A 164 -4.51 10.45 -10.65
N ASP A 165 -3.19 10.35 -10.74
CA ASP A 165 -2.50 9.25 -11.41
C ASP A 165 -1.23 8.89 -10.64
N GLY A 166 -0.98 7.61 -10.38
CA GLY A 166 0.18 7.13 -9.61
C GLY A 166 -0.12 6.81 -8.15
N THR A 167 0.79 7.10 -7.21
CA THR A 167 0.62 6.75 -5.79
C THR A 167 0.49 7.98 -4.93
N GLU A 168 -0.67 8.15 -4.32
CA GLU A 168 -0.88 9.13 -3.26
C GLU A 168 -0.34 8.58 -1.93
N LYS A 169 0.38 9.41 -1.19
CA LYS A 169 0.93 9.12 0.13
C LYS A 169 0.37 10.09 1.15
N VAL A 170 -0.11 9.56 2.27
CA VAL A 170 -0.59 10.36 3.39
C VAL A 170 0.30 10.14 4.59
N TYR A 171 0.71 11.22 5.24
CA TYR A 171 1.59 11.22 6.40
C TYR A 171 0.86 11.68 7.66
N SER A 172 1.30 11.22 8.84
CA SER A 172 0.76 11.71 10.10
C SER A 172 1.20 13.14 10.36
N ALA A 173 0.24 14.06 10.58
CA ALA A 173 0.55 15.45 10.91
C ALA A 173 1.36 15.60 12.22
N SER A 174 1.25 14.65 13.15
CA SER A 174 1.97 14.71 14.43
C SER A 174 3.39 14.17 14.31
N THR A 175 3.56 12.99 13.69
CA THR A 175 4.85 12.27 13.64
C THR A 175 5.62 12.46 12.33
N GLY A 176 4.95 12.81 11.23
CA GLY A 176 5.51 12.85 9.88
C GLY A 176 5.75 11.46 9.26
N LYS A 177 5.30 10.37 9.90
CA LYS A 177 5.43 9.02 9.35
C LYS A 177 4.35 8.75 8.32
N LEU A 178 4.67 7.96 7.30
CA LEU A 178 3.72 7.49 6.30
C LEU A 178 2.63 6.65 6.99
N ILE A 179 1.36 6.93 6.68
CA ILE A 179 0.19 6.24 7.25
C ILE A 179 -0.73 5.63 6.19
N LYS A 180 -0.65 6.07 4.93
CA LYS A 180 -1.38 5.45 3.81
C LYS A 180 -0.59 5.52 2.50
N LYS A 181 -0.78 4.50 1.66
CA LYS A 181 -0.50 4.53 0.22
C LYS A 181 -1.79 4.19 -0.53
N ILE A 182 -2.19 5.09 -1.42
CA ILE A 182 -3.45 5.01 -2.17
C ILE A 182 -3.08 4.97 -3.66
N PRO A 183 -3.46 3.91 -4.38
CA PRO A 183 -3.07 3.75 -5.77
C PRO A 183 -4.13 4.40 -6.68
N TRP A 184 -3.67 5.09 -7.71
CA TRP A 184 -4.49 5.83 -8.67
C TRP A 184 -4.04 5.50 -10.09
N SER A 185 -5.00 5.36 -10.99
CA SER A 185 -4.80 5.36 -12.44
C SER A 185 -5.98 6.07 -13.09
N ASP A 186 -5.70 7.11 -13.89
CA ASP A 186 -6.71 7.90 -14.60
C ASP A 186 -7.90 8.36 -13.71
N GLY A 187 -7.60 8.81 -12.49
CA GLY A 187 -8.57 9.29 -11.51
C GLY A 187 -9.42 8.22 -10.81
N THR A 188 -9.07 6.95 -11.00
CA THR A 188 -9.73 5.79 -10.38
C THR A 188 -8.74 5.04 -9.49
N LEU A 189 -9.22 4.42 -8.39
CA LEU A 189 -8.35 3.62 -7.54
C LEU A 189 -8.00 2.30 -8.24
N ASP A 190 -6.73 2.06 -8.51
CA ASP A 190 -6.26 0.86 -9.21
C ASP A 190 -4.83 0.50 -8.78
N GLY A 191 -4.65 -0.67 -8.17
CA GLY A 191 -3.37 -1.18 -7.68
C GLY A 191 -3.35 -1.47 -6.18
N ASP A 192 -2.14 -1.59 -5.61
CA ASP A 192 -1.94 -1.98 -4.20
C ASP A 192 -2.19 -0.82 -3.22
N TYR A 193 -3.00 -1.09 -2.20
CA TYR A 193 -3.38 -0.16 -1.14
C TYR A 193 -2.82 -0.59 0.20
N TYR A 194 -2.30 0.37 0.97
CA TYR A 194 -1.74 0.11 2.29
C TYR A 194 -2.13 1.18 3.32
N THR A 195 -2.29 0.75 4.58
CA THR A 195 -2.22 1.65 5.74
C THR A 195 -1.18 1.19 6.74
N TYR A 196 -0.60 2.16 7.47
CA TYR A 196 0.47 1.92 8.43
C TYR A 196 0.15 2.53 9.79
N ASN A 197 0.65 1.90 10.85
CA ASN A 197 0.57 2.44 12.19
C ASN A 197 1.55 3.63 12.35
N GLN A 198 1.04 4.78 12.77
CA GLN A 198 1.83 6.02 12.88
C GLN A 198 2.94 5.99 13.96
N SER A 199 2.93 5.02 14.88
CA SER A 199 3.89 4.93 15.99
C SER A 199 5.09 4.08 15.60
N ASN A 200 4.88 2.92 14.99
CA ASN A 200 5.95 1.96 14.64
C ASN A 200 6.20 1.82 13.11
N GLY A 201 5.26 2.21 12.25
CA GLY A 201 5.36 2.09 10.79
C GLY A 201 4.91 0.74 10.22
N ASN A 202 4.39 -0.15 11.05
CA ASN A 202 3.97 -1.49 10.62
C ASN A 202 2.67 -1.43 9.82
N THR A 203 2.53 -2.29 8.82
CA THR A 203 1.32 -2.39 7.99
C THR A 203 0.15 -2.83 8.86
N THR A 204 -0.94 -2.06 8.83
CA THR A 204 -2.19 -2.37 9.55
C THR A 204 -3.31 -2.80 8.60
N LEU A 205 -3.20 -2.47 7.32
CA LEU A 205 -4.12 -2.89 6.26
C LEU A 205 -3.34 -3.03 4.96
N GLU A 206 -3.58 -4.11 4.23
CA GLU A 206 -3.13 -4.29 2.85
C GLU A 206 -4.26 -4.89 2.01
N GLY A 207 -4.27 -4.56 0.73
CA GLY A 207 -5.19 -5.10 -0.26
C GLY A 207 -4.95 -4.42 -1.59
N SER A 208 -5.84 -4.63 -2.56
CA SER A 208 -5.78 -3.97 -3.86
C SER A 208 -7.13 -3.47 -4.32
N PHE A 209 -7.09 -2.47 -5.21
CA PHE A 209 -8.22 -2.03 -6.00
C PHE A 209 -8.03 -2.41 -7.46
N ASP A 210 -9.15 -2.65 -8.14
CA ASP A 210 -9.28 -2.83 -9.59
C ASP A 210 -10.50 -2.01 -10.02
N ASP A 211 -10.29 -1.03 -10.90
CA ASP A 211 -11.34 -0.11 -11.40
C ASP A 211 -12.22 0.47 -10.27
N GLY A 212 -11.57 0.98 -9.22
CA GLY A 212 -12.24 1.65 -8.10
C GLY A 212 -12.89 0.70 -7.09
N LYS A 213 -12.88 -0.61 -7.34
CA LYS A 213 -13.48 -1.64 -6.48
C LYS A 213 -12.39 -2.41 -5.75
N ARG A 214 -12.69 -2.90 -4.54
CA ARG A 214 -11.76 -3.80 -3.84
C ARG A 214 -11.63 -5.09 -4.63
N SER A 215 -10.41 -5.54 -4.84
CA SER A 215 -10.11 -6.80 -5.52
C SER A 215 -9.18 -7.66 -4.67
N GLY A 216 -9.20 -8.97 -4.92
CA GLY A 216 -8.25 -9.90 -4.34
C GLY A 216 -8.35 -9.98 -2.81
N THR A 217 -7.22 -10.28 -2.16
CA THR A 217 -7.19 -10.52 -0.71
C THR A 217 -6.86 -9.26 0.06
N TRP A 218 -7.78 -8.87 0.94
CA TRP A 218 -7.60 -7.80 1.92
C TRP A 218 -7.25 -8.39 3.28
N LYS A 219 -6.21 -7.86 3.92
CA LYS A 219 -5.77 -8.28 5.26
C LYS A 219 -5.67 -7.09 6.20
N THR A 220 -6.21 -7.25 7.39
CA THR A 220 -6.07 -6.27 8.49
C THR A 220 -5.21 -6.88 9.58
N PHE A 221 -4.27 -6.11 10.12
CA PHE A 221 -3.34 -6.55 11.15
C PHE A 221 -3.51 -5.75 12.44
N THR A 222 -2.96 -6.27 13.53
CA THR A 222 -2.79 -5.55 14.80
C THR A 222 -1.92 -4.31 14.63
N ASN A 223 -1.95 -3.42 15.63
CA ASN A 223 -1.20 -2.16 15.59
C ASN A 223 0.33 -2.37 15.55
N ASP A 224 0.83 -3.48 16.07
CA ASP A 224 2.21 -3.93 15.95
C ASP A 224 2.48 -4.70 14.64
N GLY A 225 1.46 -4.95 13.82
CA GLY A 225 1.58 -5.71 12.57
C GLY A 225 1.89 -7.20 12.74
N GLU A 226 1.97 -7.71 13.97
CA GLU A 226 2.40 -9.09 14.23
C GLU A 226 1.29 -10.12 13.99
N HIS A 227 0.04 -9.73 14.17
CA HIS A 227 -1.10 -10.64 14.10
C HIS A 227 -2.14 -10.19 13.08
N LEU A 228 -2.58 -11.13 12.26
CA LEU A 228 -3.70 -10.96 11.36
C LEU A 228 -4.99 -10.88 12.18
N ILE A 229 -5.78 -9.82 12.01
CA ILE A 229 -7.11 -9.67 12.61
C ILE A 229 -8.18 -10.21 11.66
N ASN A 230 -8.11 -9.84 10.38
CA ASN A 230 -9.09 -10.26 9.37
C ASN A 230 -8.41 -10.53 8.04
N ARG A 231 -8.92 -11.53 7.31
CA ARG A 231 -8.58 -11.80 5.91
C ARG A 231 -9.85 -12.03 5.12
N VAL A 232 -10.03 -11.29 4.04
CA VAL A 232 -11.24 -11.28 3.23
C VAL A 232 -10.85 -11.25 1.76
N HIS A 233 -11.54 -12.00 0.91
CA HIS A 233 -11.30 -12.00 -0.53
C HIS A 233 -12.47 -11.38 -1.29
N TYR A 234 -12.14 -10.61 -2.33
CA TYR A 234 -13.08 -9.95 -3.23
C TYR A 234 -12.82 -10.38 -4.68
N ASN A 235 -13.88 -10.61 -5.44
CA ASN A 235 -13.80 -10.80 -6.88
C ASN A 235 -13.63 -9.45 -7.62
N ASN A 236 -13.49 -9.50 -8.94
CA ASN A 236 -13.29 -8.31 -9.78
C ASN A 236 -14.51 -7.38 -9.83
N ASP A 237 -15.69 -7.85 -9.41
CA ASP A 237 -16.89 -7.02 -9.28
C ASP A 237 -16.97 -6.30 -7.93
N GLY A 238 -15.94 -6.44 -7.07
CA GLY A 238 -15.91 -5.86 -5.74
C GLY A 238 -16.80 -6.57 -4.73
N GLN A 239 -17.25 -7.79 -5.04
CA GLN A 239 -18.08 -8.59 -4.15
C GLN A 239 -17.23 -9.58 -3.36
N LEU A 240 -17.66 -9.89 -2.14
CA LEU A 240 -17.02 -10.94 -1.34
C LEU A 240 -17.09 -12.28 -2.06
N ASP A 241 -15.96 -12.94 -2.21
CA ASP A 241 -15.85 -14.23 -2.90
C ASP A 241 -14.75 -15.06 -2.24
N GLY A 242 -14.99 -16.34 -1.99
CA GLY A 242 -14.09 -17.21 -1.24
C GLY A 242 -14.19 -17.05 0.29
N GLN A 243 -13.10 -17.38 0.99
CA GLN A 243 -13.10 -17.41 2.46
C GLN A 243 -12.86 -16.03 3.08
N ALA A 244 -13.70 -15.70 4.06
CA ALA A 244 -13.49 -14.60 5.00
C ALA A 244 -13.23 -15.17 6.39
N GLU A 245 -12.16 -14.72 7.03
CA GLU A 245 -11.71 -15.20 8.34
C GLU A 245 -11.38 -14.04 9.27
N GLY A 246 -11.64 -14.26 10.55
CA GLY A 246 -11.24 -13.36 11.62
C GLY A 246 -10.50 -14.10 12.72
N PHE A 247 -9.64 -13.36 13.42
CA PHE A 247 -8.80 -13.86 14.49
C PHE A 247 -8.81 -12.87 15.66
N ASP A 248 -8.70 -13.40 16.87
CA ASP A 248 -8.55 -12.61 18.08
C ASP A 248 -7.15 -11.95 18.09
N PRO A 249 -7.07 -10.62 18.29
CA PRO A 249 -5.81 -9.88 18.14
C PRO A 249 -4.76 -10.22 19.20
N ASN A 250 -5.14 -10.81 20.34
CA ASN A 250 -4.21 -11.11 21.43
C ASN A 250 -3.69 -12.55 21.38
N THR A 251 -4.56 -13.48 20.98
CA THR A 251 -4.26 -14.93 21.01
C THR A 251 -3.98 -15.50 19.63
N GLY A 252 -4.32 -14.78 18.56
CA GLY A 252 -4.25 -15.27 17.17
C GLY A 252 -5.24 -16.40 16.87
N LYS A 253 -6.12 -16.76 17.82
CA LYS A 253 -7.12 -17.82 17.63
C LYS A 253 -8.20 -17.33 16.68
N ARG A 254 -8.62 -18.19 15.76
CA ARG A 254 -9.71 -17.88 14.82
C ARG A 254 -11.00 -17.59 15.61
N THR A 255 -11.70 -16.52 15.24
CA THR A 255 -12.99 -16.09 15.79
C THR A 255 -14.14 -16.35 14.83
N PHE A 256 -13.88 -16.29 13.51
CA PHE A 256 -14.87 -16.70 12.51
C PHE A 256 -14.23 -17.21 11.19
N LEU A 257 -15.02 -17.95 10.43
CA LEU A 257 -14.78 -18.41 9.07
C LEU A 257 -16.11 -18.41 8.33
N VAL A 258 -16.16 -17.79 7.17
CA VAL A 258 -17.35 -17.71 6.31
C VAL A 258 -16.93 -17.92 4.86
N HIS A 259 -17.63 -18.78 4.12
CA HIS A 259 -17.46 -18.88 2.67
C HIS A 259 -18.48 -18.00 1.94
N TRP A 260 -17.99 -17.21 0.99
CA TRP A 260 -18.76 -16.31 0.16
C TRP A 260 -18.67 -16.72 -1.31
N VAL A 261 -19.78 -16.55 -2.03
CA VAL A 261 -19.82 -16.66 -3.49
C VAL A 261 -20.61 -15.47 -4.01
N ASN A 262 -19.97 -14.62 -4.81
CA ASN A 262 -20.59 -13.42 -5.41
C ASN A 262 -21.42 -12.58 -4.41
N GLY A 263 -20.82 -12.29 -3.26
CA GLY A 263 -21.40 -11.43 -2.21
C GLY A 263 -22.45 -12.10 -1.33
N LYS A 264 -22.71 -13.41 -1.48
CA LYS A 264 -23.63 -14.16 -0.61
C LYS A 264 -22.88 -15.26 0.13
N ILE A 265 -23.31 -15.56 1.36
CA ILE A 265 -22.78 -16.70 2.10
C ILE A 265 -23.28 -17.98 1.43
N ASP A 266 -22.36 -18.83 0.98
CA ASP A 266 -22.67 -20.13 0.41
C ASP A 266 -21.61 -21.12 0.89
N GLY A 267 -22.00 -22.21 1.53
CA GLY A 267 -21.08 -23.11 2.24
C GLY A 267 -20.97 -22.83 3.74
N GLU A 268 -19.77 -23.00 4.30
CA GLU A 268 -19.60 -23.03 5.76
C GLU A 268 -19.60 -21.64 6.41
N LYS A 269 -20.19 -21.56 7.59
CA LYS A 269 -20.09 -20.43 8.51
C LYS A 269 -19.86 -20.94 9.93
N LYS A 270 -18.69 -20.61 10.49
CA LYS A 270 -18.25 -21.05 11.81
C LYS A 270 -17.81 -19.88 12.66
N THR A 271 -18.07 -19.95 13.96
CA THR A 271 -17.60 -18.97 14.94
C THR A 271 -17.02 -19.66 16.16
N TRP A 272 -16.08 -19.00 16.83
CA TRP A 272 -15.39 -19.52 18.01
C TRP A 272 -15.35 -18.47 19.11
N ASP A 273 -15.28 -18.90 20.37
CA ASP A 273 -15.04 -18.03 21.51
C ASP A 273 -13.55 -17.64 21.63
N LYS A 274 -13.21 -16.80 22.61
CA LYS A 274 -11.84 -16.35 22.87
C LYS A 274 -10.91 -17.49 23.35
N GLU A 275 -11.48 -18.56 23.90
CA GLU A 275 -10.74 -19.77 24.26
C GLU A 275 -10.46 -20.67 23.05
N GLY A 276 -11.12 -20.43 21.91
CA GLY A 276 -11.01 -21.21 20.68
C GLY A 276 -11.99 -22.38 20.61
N ASN A 277 -13.00 -22.42 21.49
CA ASN A 277 -14.07 -23.41 21.42
C ASN A 277 -15.07 -23.00 20.33
N LEU A 278 -15.49 -23.97 19.53
CA LEU A 278 -16.44 -23.74 18.45
C LEU A 278 -17.82 -23.39 19.05
N LEU A 279 -18.39 -22.25 18.63
CA LEU A 279 -19.69 -21.77 19.09
C LEU A 279 -20.80 -22.13 18.11
N THR A 280 -20.56 -21.90 16.81
CA THR A 280 -21.53 -22.19 15.75
C THR A 280 -20.87 -22.91 14.60
N ASP A 281 -21.61 -23.80 13.96
CA ASP A 281 -21.20 -24.50 12.74
C ASP A 281 -22.41 -24.70 11.84
N GLU A 282 -22.54 -23.77 10.90
CA GLU A 282 -23.70 -23.61 10.03
C GLU A 282 -23.29 -23.85 8.58
N THR A 283 -24.22 -24.34 7.77
CA THR A 283 -24.08 -24.42 6.32
C THR A 283 -25.15 -23.58 5.66
N TYR A 284 -24.74 -22.82 4.65
CA TYR A 284 -25.58 -21.91 3.88
C TYR A 284 -25.61 -22.32 2.41
N THR A 285 -26.67 -21.93 1.71
CA THR A 285 -26.78 -22.01 0.25
C THR A 285 -27.53 -20.77 -0.23
N ASP A 286 -26.95 -20.03 -1.17
CA ASP A 286 -27.50 -18.77 -1.69
C ASP A 286 -27.96 -17.79 -0.57
N GLY A 287 -27.11 -17.63 0.45
CA GLY A 287 -27.36 -16.74 1.59
C GLY A 287 -28.34 -17.26 2.63
N LYS A 288 -28.92 -18.46 2.46
CA LYS A 288 -29.89 -19.05 3.40
C LYS A 288 -29.25 -20.19 4.18
N LYS A 289 -29.43 -20.21 5.50
CA LYS A 289 -28.99 -21.31 6.36
C LYS A 289 -29.78 -22.57 6.02
N VAL A 290 -29.09 -23.63 5.61
CA VAL A 290 -29.67 -24.92 5.23
C VAL A 290 -29.39 -26.03 6.25
N ALA A 291 -28.30 -25.90 7.01
CA ALA A 291 -27.97 -26.85 8.08
C ALA A 291 -27.22 -26.17 9.24
N GLU A 292 -27.22 -26.85 10.39
CA GLU A 292 -26.46 -26.48 11.57
C GLU A 292 -26.07 -27.75 12.33
N ARG A 293 -24.79 -27.87 12.66
CA ARG A 293 -24.31 -28.91 13.57
C ARG A 293 -24.54 -28.44 15.00
N LYS A 294 -25.30 -29.23 15.77
CA LYS A 294 -25.44 -29.00 17.21
C LYS A 294 -24.09 -29.17 17.88
N ILE A 295 -23.64 -28.12 18.57
CA ILE A 295 -22.43 -28.14 19.39
C ILE A 295 -22.82 -28.51 20.81
N ASP A 296 -22.18 -29.54 21.38
CA ASP A 296 -22.32 -29.86 22.79
C ASP A 296 -21.37 -28.99 23.61
N HIS A 297 -21.92 -27.90 24.18
CA HIS A 297 -21.16 -26.98 25.00
C HIS A 297 -20.78 -27.58 26.38
N ALA A 298 -21.35 -28.71 26.79
CA ALA A 298 -20.99 -29.38 28.05
C ALA A 298 -19.58 -29.98 28.03
N ALA A 299 -19.00 -30.19 26.84
CA ALA A 299 -17.61 -30.62 26.67
C ALA A 299 -16.60 -29.48 26.88
N TYR A 300 -17.05 -28.22 26.95
CA TYR A 300 -16.22 -27.02 27.12
C TYR A 300 -16.54 -26.30 28.44
N PRO A 301 -16.23 -26.90 29.60
CA PRO A 301 -16.48 -26.24 30.89
C PRO A 301 -15.59 -24.98 31.00
N SER A 302 -16.22 -23.82 30.89
CA SER A 302 -15.60 -22.49 30.90
C SER A 302 -14.98 -22.07 32.25
N ASN A 303 -14.74 -22.99 33.19
CA ASN A 303 -14.19 -22.63 34.49
C ASN A 303 -13.60 -23.79 35.30
N LYS A 304 -12.81 -24.68 34.70
CA LYS A 304 -11.97 -25.58 35.51
C LYS A 304 -10.71 -24.84 35.95
N SER A 305 -10.58 -24.61 37.26
CA SER A 305 -9.35 -24.06 37.82
C SER A 305 -8.16 -24.96 37.44
N LEU A 306 -6.94 -24.43 37.49
CA LEU A 306 -5.75 -25.26 37.23
C LEU A 306 -5.73 -26.51 38.14
N GLU A 307 -6.27 -26.38 39.35
CA GLU A 307 -6.46 -27.49 40.27
C GLU A 307 -7.50 -28.50 39.75
N ASP A 308 -8.63 -28.08 39.19
CA ASP A 308 -9.62 -29.02 38.62
C ASP A 308 -9.06 -29.76 37.41
N ARG A 309 -8.20 -29.12 36.62
CA ARG A 309 -7.49 -29.74 35.49
C ARG A 309 -6.45 -30.74 35.97
N MET A 310 -5.72 -30.43 37.05
CA MET A 310 -4.79 -31.36 37.70
C MET A 310 -5.50 -32.52 38.37
N VAL A 311 -6.60 -32.27 39.08
CA VAL A 311 -7.43 -33.30 39.69
C VAL A 311 -8.01 -34.21 38.62
N GLN A 312 -8.51 -33.67 37.49
CA GLN A 312 -8.99 -34.51 36.39
C GLN A 312 -7.88 -35.32 35.70
N ALA A 313 -6.67 -34.77 35.59
CA ALA A 313 -5.50 -35.49 35.07
C ALA A 313 -4.99 -36.58 36.04
N LEU A 314 -5.12 -36.36 37.35
CA LEU A 314 -4.70 -37.29 38.41
C LEU A 314 -5.78 -38.31 38.79
N SER A 315 -7.06 -38.01 38.53
CA SER A 315 -8.18 -38.89 38.88
C SER A 315 -8.33 -40.08 37.93
N GLY A 316 -7.68 -40.05 36.76
CA GLY A 316 -7.79 -41.09 35.75
C GLY A 316 -9.24 -41.35 35.29
N PRO A 317 -9.48 -42.26 34.33
CA PRO A 317 -10.82 -42.68 34.00
C PRO A 317 -11.38 -43.50 35.17
N SER A 318 -12.51 -43.06 35.73
CA SER A 318 -13.30 -43.89 36.65
C SER A 318 -13.71 -45.17 35.94
N ALA A 319 -13.45 -46.30 36.58
CA ALA A 319 -13.66 -47.64 36.04
C ALA A 319 -15.14 -47.85 35.70
N ASN A 320 -15.49 -47.81 34.42
CA ASN A 320 -16.61 -48.59 33.90
C ASN A 320 -16.26 -49.14 32.52
N THR A 321 -16.13 -50.47 32.53
CA THR A 321 -16.10 -51.49 31.46
C THR A 321 -16.03 -50.99 30.01
N LEU A 322 -14.81 -50.85 29.50
CA LEU A 322 -14.49 -51.12 28.09
C LEU A 322 -13.27 -52.04 28.06
N GLN A 323 -13.44 -53.19 27.43
CA GLN A 323 -12.39 -54.18 27.21
C GLN A 323 -11.19 -53.54 26.51
N ARG A 324 -10.03 -53.61 27.18
CA ARG A 324 -8.72 -53.36 26.56
C ARG A 324 -8.46 -54.50 25.57
N PRO A 325 -7.96 -54.26 24.34
CA PRO A 325 -7.38 -55.36 23.57
C PRO A 325 -6.19 -55.91 24.39
N PRO A 326 -6.02 -57.24 24.45
CA PRO A 326 -5.01 -57.82 25.31
C PRO A 326 -3.62 -57.38 24.84
N SER A 327 -2.77 -57.07 25.80
CA SER A 327 -1.32 -57.15 25.59
C SER A 327 -1.02 -58.61 25.23
N PRO A 328 -0.17 -58.90 24.22
CA PRO A 328 0.15 -60.28 23.89
C PRO A 328 0.76 -60.93 25.14
N THR A 329 0.10 -61.95 25.66
CA THR A 329 0.49 -62.59 26.92
C THR A 329 1.49 -63.73 26.66
N SER A 330 1.83 -63.98 25.39
CA SER A 330 2.91 -64.88 24.96
C SER A 330 3.81 -64.23 23.90
N ILE A 331 5.05 -64.71 23.82
CA ILE A 331 6.02 -64.31 22.77
C ILE A 331 5.44 -64.57 21.38
N ASP A 332 4.69 -65.67 21.20
CA ASP A 332 4.05 -66.05 19.94
C ASP A 332 3.05 -65.00 19.44
N GLU A 333 2.23 -64.43 20.33
CA GLU A 333 1.27 -63.38 19.96
C GLU A 333 1.97 -62.08 19.56
N CYS A 334 3.11 -61.78 20.18
CA CYS A 334 3.92 -60.62 19.80
C CYS A 334 4.58 -60.81 18.42
N VAL A 335 5.14 -62.01 18.15
CA VAL A 335 5.72 -62.35 16.85
C VAL A 335 4.67 -62.32 15.75
N GLN A 336 3.44 -62.81 16.02
CA GLN A 336 2.34 -62.74 15.08
C GLN A 336 1.96 -61.30 14.72
N GLY A 337 2.10 -60.34 15.64
CA GLY A 337 1.93 -58.92 15.37
C GLY A 337 2.93 -58.40 14.33
N TRP A 338 4.19 -58.82 14.41
CA TRP A 338 5.23 -58.46 13.44
C TRP A 338 5.02 -59.12 12.07
N VAL A 339 4.60 -60.39 12.04
CA VAL A 339 4.21 -61.09 10.81
C VAL A 339 3.10 -60.33 10.08
N ASN A 340 2.05 -59.91 10.81
CA ASN A 340 0.94 -59.18 10.23
C ASN A 340 1.35 -57.79 9.70
N ALA A 341 2.21 -57.07 10.44
CA ALA A 341 2.74 -55.79 9.99
C ALA A 341 3.59 -55.91 8.72
N ASN A 342 4.40 -56.98 8.62
CA ASN A 342 5.19 -57.28 7.42
C ASN A 342 4.30 -57.55 6.20
N HIS A 343 3.25 -58.36 6.36
CA HIS A 343 2.28 -58.61 5.28
C HIS A 343 1.56 -57.32 4.86
N ALA A 344 1.15 -56.47 5.80
CA ALA A 344 0.50 -55.20 5.50
C ALA A 344 1.43 -54.23 4.74
N ALA A 345 2.73 -54.21 5.09
CA ALA A 345 3.74 -53.42 4.39
C ALA A 345 4.00 -53.95 2.97
N ALA A 346 4.10 -55.27 2.80
CA ALA A 346 4.28 -55.92 1.50
C ALA A 346 3.09 -55.67 0.57
N ALA A 347 1.86 -55.79 1.08
CA ALA A 347 0.63 -55.48 0.34
C ALA A 347 0.59 -54.01 -0.11
N LYS A 348 1.00 -53.05 0.72
CA LYS A 348 1.10 -51.62 0.32
C LYS A 348 2.17 -51.38 -0.75
N ALA A 349 3.23 -52.18 -0.76
CA ALA A 349 4.28 -52.14 -1.76
C ALA A 349 3.96 -52.95 -3.03
N GLY A 350 2.77 -53.58 -3.11
CA GLY A 350 2.33 -54.35 -4.27
C GLY A 350 3.11 -55.65 -4.49
N VAL A 351 3.77 -56.17 -3.46
CA VAL A 351 4.55 -57.41 -3.51
C VAL A 351 3.97 -58.44 -2.53
N ASP A 352 3.96 -59.71 -2.92
CA ASP A 352 3.66 -60.80 -2.00
C ASP A 352 4.94 -61.23 -1.30
N ALA A 353 4.98 -61.09 0.02
CA ALA A 353 6.14 -61.45 0.81
C ALA A 353 5.70 -62.26 2.04
N THR A 354 6.13 -63.52 2.08
CA THR A 354 6.08 -64.37 3.28
C THR A 354 7.27 -64.10 4.19
N ALA A 355 7.02 -64.01 5.49
CA ALA A 355 8.08 -63.87 6.48
C ALA A 355 9.01 -65.10 6.44
N THR A 356 10.31 -64.85 6.39
CA THR A 356 11.34 -65.90 6.47
C THR A 356 11.59 -66.33 7.91
N ILE A 357 12.15 -67.53 8.10
CA ILE A 357 12.47 -68.07 9.45
C ILE A 357 13.43 -67.13 10.20
N ASP A 358 14.40 -66.53 9.52
CA ASP A 358 15.34 -65.60 10.15
C ASP A 358 14.66 -64.33 10.67
N GLN A 359 13.67 -63.80 9.93
CA GLN A 359 12.87 -62.65 10.36
C GLN A 359 11.99 -62.99 11.56
N VAL A 360 11.39 -64.18 11.57
CA VAL A 360 10.58 -64.65 12.70
C VAL A 360 11.44 -64.78 13.97
N ASN A 361 12.64 -65.34 13.86
CA ASN A 361 13.58 -65.46 14.97
C ASN A 361 14.03 -64.08 15.50
N GLU A 362 14.27 -63.12 14.60
CA GLU A 362 14.60 -61.74 15.00
C GLU A 362 13.46 -61.06 15.76
N TRP A 363 12.22 -61.24 15.30
CA TRP A 363 11.04 -60.70 15.98
C TRP A 363 10.80 -61.35 17.33
N GLU A 364 11.14 -62.63 17.49
CA GLU A 364 11.08 -63.32 18.77
C GLU A 364 11.99 -62.67 19.81
N GLU A 365 13.22 -62.31 19.44
CA GLU A 365 14.16 -61.58 20.30
C GLU A 365 13.71 -60.14 20.59
N TRP A 366 13.07 -59.48 19.63
CA TRP A 366 12.43 -58.17 19.86
C TRP A 366 11.29 -58.27 20.87
N CYS A 367 10.48 -59.31 20.79
CA CYS A 367 9.40 -59.58 21.71
C CYS A 367 9.91 -59.91 23.12
N LYS A 368 10.96 -60.74 23.24
CA LYS A 368 11.64 -61.00 24.52
C LYS A 368 12.22 -59.74 25.16
N SER A 369 12.65 -58.77 24.34
CA SER A 369 13.14 -57.45 24.79
C SER A 369 12.04 -56.39 24.96
N GLY A 370 10.76 -56.76 24.83
CA GLY A 370 9.61 -55.89 25.09
C GLY A 370 9.24 -54.94 23.95
N LYS A 371 9.83 -55.08 22.75
CA LYS A 371 9.40 -54.33 21.57
C LYS A 371 8.08 -54.88 21.02
N GLN A 372 7.25 -53.98 20.50
CA GLN A 372 5.96 -54.32 19.89
C GLN A 372 5.94 -53.89 18.43
N ALA A 373 5.22 -54.65 17.60
CA ALA A 373 5.03 -54.33 16.20
C ALA A 373 4.33 -52.97 16.04
N PRO A 374 4.68 -52.18 15.02
CA PRO A 374 3.97 -50.94 14.73
C PRO A 374 2.49 -51.25 14.47
N GLY A 375 1.61 -50.64 15.26
CA GLY A 375 0.17 -50.83 15.10
C GLY A 375 -0.24 -50.48 13.67
N ALA A 376 -0.90 -51.43 12.99
CA ALA A 376 -1.60 -51.13 11.75
C ALA A 376 -2.62 -50.03 12.07
N GLY A 377 -2.34 -48.81 11.61
CA GLY A 377 -3.21 -47.66 11.84
C GLY A 377 -4.59 -47.88 11.22
N SER A 378 -5.61 -47.51 12.03
CA SER A 378 -7.07 -47.59 11.90
C SER A 378 -7.71 -48.94 12.16
#